data_AF-A0A3M1E5A4-F1
#
_entry.id   AF-A0A3M1E5A4-F1
#
_cell.length_a   1.000
_cell.length_b   1.000
_cell.length_c   1.000
_cell.angle_alpha   90.00
_cell.angle_beta   90.00
_cell.angle_gamma   90.00
#
_symmetry.space_group_name_H-M   'P 1'
#
loop_
_entity.id
_entity.type
_entity.pdbx_description
1 polymer ?
#
loop_
_entity_poly.entity_id
_entity_poly.type
_entity_poly.pdbx_seq_one_letter_code
_entity_poly.pdbx_strand_id
1 'polypeptide(L)' 'AFSRSDNAHRLADRLRPRFGAARVVTGVVNGRRFYRVWVGRYTSLAQAQRTGDQLAAGNFPGAFVVALE' A
#
# COMPACT_ATOMS: atom_id res chain seq x y z
N ALA A 1 5.18 0.70 -5.93
CA ALA A 1 6.28 0.40 -4.98
C ALA A 1 7.43 1.36 -5.24
N PHE A 2 8.29 1.62 -4.24
CA PHE A 2 9.40 2.58 -4.37
C PHE A 2 10.75 1.88 -4.26
N SER A 3 11.76 2.42 -4.95
CA SER A 3 13.17 2.02 -4.80
C SER A 3 13.88 2.75 -3.65
N ARG A 4 13.33 3.90 -3.19
CA ARG A 4 13.83 4.68 -2.05
C ARG A 4 12.84 4.61 -0.88
N SER A 5 13.34 4.38 0.32
CA SER A 5 12.55 4.30 1.56
C SER A 5 11.77 5.58 1.83
N ASP A 6 12.38 6.74 1.65
CA ASP A 6 11.80 8.02 2.08
C ASP A 6 10.53 8.36 1.27
N ASN A 7 10.50 7.98 -0.01
CA ASN A 7 9.32 8.15 -0.85
C ASN A 7 8.17 7.27 -0.38
N ALA A 8 8.46 6.04 0.07
CA ALA A 8 7.45 5.15 0.63
C ALA A 8 6.90 5.68 1.96
N HIS A 9 7.77 6.20 2.83
CA HIS A 9 7.35 6.77 4.12
C HIS A 9 6.48 8.02 3.92
N ARG A 10 6.91 8.95 3.05
CA ARG A 10 6.09 10.14 2.71
C ARG A 10 4.72 9.77 2.17
N LEU A 11 4.63 8.74 1.33
CA LEU A 11 3.34 8.25 0.86
C LEU A 11 2.53 7.65 2.01
N ALA A 12 3.13 6.82 2.86
CA ALA A 12 2.44 6.22 4.00
C ALA A 12 1.86 7.28 4.94
N ASP A 13 2.64 8.31 5.27
CA ASP A 13 2.19 9.40 6.15
C ASP A 13 1.03 10.19 5.53
N ARG A 14 1.04 10.40 4.21
CA ARG A 14 -0.06 11.04 3.49
C ARG A 14 -1.33 10.19 3.47
N LEU A 15 -1.21 8.86 3.38
CA LEU A 15 -2.35 7.95 3.29
C LEU A 15 -2.92 7.57 4.67
N ARG A 16 -2.12 7.65 5.74
CA ARG A 16 -2.51 7.24 7.09
C ARG A 16 -3.77 7.95 7.61
N PRO A 17 -3.93 9.29 7.50
CA PRO A 17 -5.14 9.97 7.96
C PRO A 17 -6.41 9.55 7.20
N ARG A 18 -6.27 9.16 5.93
CA ARG A 18 -7.42 8.81 5.08
C ARG A 18 -7.89 7.38 5.27
N PHE A 19 -6.98 6.45 5.54
CA PHE A 19 -7.28 5.01 5.61
C PHE A 19 -7.08 4.41 7.01
N GLY A 20 -6.84 5.25 8.02
CA GLY A 20 -6.62 4.88 9.42
C GLY A 20 -5.24 4.27 9.70
N ALA A 21 -4.77 3.40 8.82
CA ALA A 21 -3.44 2.79 8.91
C ALA A 21 -2.72 2.87 7.56
N ALA A 22 -1.40 3.10 7.61
CA ALA A 22 -0.53 2.93 6.46
C ALA A 22 0.89 2.60 6.95
N ARG A 23 1.50 1.56 6.39
CA ARG A 23 2.85 1.08 6.75
C ARG A 23 3.69 0.76 5.52
N VAL A 24 5.00 0.91 5.66
CA VAL A 24 5.98 0.49 4.66
C VAL A 24 6.39 -0.95 4.93
N VAL A 25 6.32 -1.80 3.92
CA VAL A 25 6.79 -3.18 3.94
C VAL A 25 7.90 -3.33 2.91
N THR A 26 9.02 -3.93 3.32
CA THR A 26 10.14 -4.19 2.41
C THR A 26 10.02 -5.56 1.77
N GLY A 27 10.38 -5.66 0.50
CA GLY A 27 10.53 -6.93 -0.20
C GLY A 27 11.69 -6.87 -1.18
N VAL A 28 12.24 -8.03 -1.55
CA VAL A 28 13.26 -8.13 -2.60
C VAL A 28 12.58 -8.66 -3.87
N VAL A 29 12.81 -8.00 -4.99
CA VAL A 29 12.34 -8.42 -6.32
C VAL A 29 13.54 -8.40 -7.25
N ASN A 30 13.89 -9.54 -7.84
CA ASN A 30 15.05 -9.71 -8.72
C ASN A 30 16.35 -9.15 -8.11
N GLY A 31 16.64 -9.50 -6.86
CA GLY A 31 17.84 -9.04 -6.15
C GLY A 31 17.82 -7.58 -5.69
N ARG A 32 16.79 -6.79 -6.05
CA ARG A 32 16.66 -5.39 -5.65
C ARG A 32 15.63 -5.23 -4.53
N ARG A 33 16.00 -4.48 -3.49
CA ARG A 33 15.08 -4.10 -2.41
C ARG A 33 14.07 -3.06 -2.89
N PHE A 34 12.80 -3.28 -2.55
CA PHE A 34 11.69 -2.38 -2.79
C PHE A 34 10.92 -2.11 -1.50
N TYR A 35 10.32 -0.92 -1.44
CA TYR A 35 9.50 -0.44 -0.35
C TYR A 35 8.05 -0.32 -0.85
N ARG A 36 7.17 -1.20 -0.39
CA ARG A 36 5.74 -1.21 -0.70
C ARG A 36 4.99 -0.50 0.41
N VAL A 37 3.99 0.31 0.07
CA VAL A 37 3.12 0.96 1.04
C VAL A 37 1.83 0.17 1.12
N TRP A 38 1.52 -0.37 2.30
CA TRP A 38 0.25 -1.02 2.58
C TRP A 38 -0.65 -0.04 3.32
N VAL A 39 -1.91 0.01 2.93
CA VAL A 39 -2.93 0.88 3.55
C VAL A 39 -4.02 0.05 4.20
N GLY A 40 -4.57 0.59 5.28
CA GLY A 40 -5.62 -0.03 6.06
C GLY A 40 -5.21 -1.33 6.75
N ARG A 41 -6.17 -1.88 7.49
CA ARG A 41 -6.20 -3.24 8.02
C ARG A 41 -7.62 -3.71 7.85
N TYR A 42 -7.86 -4.54 6.84
CA TYR A 42 -9.20 -4.97 6.46
C TYR A 42 -9.45 -6.39 6.94
N THR A 43 -10.60 -6.60 7.58
CA THR A 43 -11.03 -7.92 8.08
C THR A 43 -11.79 -8.73 7.05
N SER A 44 -12.04 -8.17 5.86
CA SER A 44 -12.64 -8.88 4.74
C SER A 44 -12.07 -8.45 3.40
N LEU A 45 -12.03 -9.41 2.47
CA LEU A 45 -11.61 -9.17 1.09
C LEU A 45 -12.46 -8.07 0.43
N ALA A 46 -13.76 -8.05 0.68
CA ALA A 46 -14.66 -7.03 0.12
C ALA A 46 -14.29 -5.61 0.55
N GLN A 47 -13.92 -5.40 1.82
CA GLN A 47 -13.46 -4.07 2.29
C GLN A 47 -12.12 -3.68 1.66
N ALA A 48 -11.20 -4.64 1.57
CA ALA A 48 -9.90 -4.42 0.93
C ALA A 48 -10.05 -4.06 -0.56
N GLN A 49 -10.93 -4.77 -1.27
CA GLN A 49 -11.18 -4.56 -2.70
C GLN A 49 -11.78 -3.17 -2.96
N ARG A 50 -12.80 -2.77 -2.20
CA ARG A 50 -13.37 -1.41 -2.32
C ARG A 50 -12.33 -0.32 -2.12
N THR A 51 -11.41 -0.51 -1.18
CA THR A 51 -10.29 0.43 -0.99
C THR A 51 -9.33 0.40 -2.18
N GLY A 52 -9.01 -0.79 -2.68
CA GLY A 52 -8.19 -0.97 -3.89
C GLY A 52 -8.77 -0.21 -5.08
N ASP A 53 -10.08 -0.33 -5.31
CA ASP A 53 -10.78 0.35 -6.40
C ASP A 53 -10.74 1.88 -6.21
N GLN A 54 -10.92 2.38 -4.99
CA GLN A 54 -10.78 3.80 -4.67
C GLN A 54 -9.37 4.35 -4.92
N LEU A 55 -8.34 3.55 -4.64
CA LEU A 55 -6.95 3.92 -4.91
C LEU A 55 -6.65 3.89 -6.41
N ALA A 56 -7.17 2.88 -7.12
CA ALA A 56 -7.00 2.70 -8.54
C ALA A 56 -7.68 3.79 -9.36
N ALA A 57 -8.90 4.20 -8.97
CA ALA A 57 -9.60 5.35 -9.55
C ALA A 57 -8.92 6.70 -9.25
N GLY A 58 -8.05 6.73 -8.24
CA GLY A 58 -7.22 7.90 -7.92
C GLY A 58 -5.86 7.85 -8.63
N ASN A 59 -4.82 8.21 -7.89
CA ASN A 59 -3.46 8.30 -8.43
C ASN A 59 -2.66 6.99 -8.33
N PHE A 60 -3.32 5.86 -8.04
CA PHE A 60 -2.64 4.58 -7.76
C PHE A 60 -3.27 3.42 -8.57
N PRO A 61 -3.25 3.46 -9.91
CA PRO A 61 -3.86 2.42 -10.76
C PRO A 61 -3.26 1.02 -10.56
N GLY A 62 -2.04 0.92 -10.03
CA GLY A 62 -1.39 -0.35 -9.68
C GLY A 62 -1.62 -0.81 -8.25
N ALA A 63 -2.64 -0.29 -7.55
CA ALA A 63 -3.02 -0.76 -6.23
C ALA A 63 -3.68 -2.14 -6.33
N PHE A 64 -3.36 -3.04 -5.40
CA PHE A 64 -3.93 -4.39 -5.35
C PHE A 64 -4.02 -4.87 -3.89
N VAL A 65 -4.91 -5.83 -3.65
CA VAL A 65 -5.11 -6.42 -2.32
C VAL A 65 -4.03 -7.46 -2.02
N VAL A 66 -3.51 -7.43 -0.81
CA VAL A 66 -2.61 -8.46 -0.27
C VAL A 66 -3.35 -9.20 0.83
N ALA A 67 -3.56 -10.51 0.67
CA ALA A 67 -4.00 -11.38 1.74
C ALA A 67 -2.82 -11.68 2.67
N LEU A 68 -3.06 -11.59 3.98
CA LEU A 68 -2.10 -11.95 5.02
C LEU A 68 -2.60 -13.23 5.69
N GLU A 69 -1.69 -14.16 5.93
CA GLU A 69 -1.95 -15.35 6.72
C GLU A 69 -2.04 -15.03 8.22
#